data_AF-A0A8D8CI13-F1
#
_entry.id   AF-A0A8D8CI13-F1
#
_cell.length_a   1.000
_cell.length_b   1.000
_cell.length_c   1.000
_cell.angle_alpha   90.00
_cell.angle_beta   90.00
_cell.angle_gamma   90.00
#
_symmetry.space_group_name_H-M   'P 1'
#
loop_
_entity.id
_entity.type
_entity.pdbx_description
1 polymer ?
#
loop_
_entity_poly.entity_id
_entity_poly.type
_entity_poly.pdbx_seq_one_letter_code
_entity_poly.pdbx_strand_id
1 'polypeptide(L)'
;VKSDNSIIVPRGKNTSSTRVVSFKFTLAINVPLNPYCAVDRRGSFKMSGKYSALILAICGVAVLAQDGGVKSWRKGGSASHGHMVMNQTVVEDQPGSTMVDLHRGNDSQSALDRFMNKTKTAIPTGVCFEEIPTISLVKPNNGLIPAGNGSDPSLSRVQVCCKGFERNVHNFRKCDPICEQPCFNGLCVGPNTCSCYPDFVQNREGKCVPTCPIGCDNGVCDLDLRRCTCKEGFELDKSGLFCVPGCKGGCGVGRCVAVNTCVCDEGYTPDEDGLCVPKCEGGCGAGDCIAPGVCQCRPGYEKSDEGCEPICSNGCFNGLCTAPEVCSCKPGYAMGPSGNNKCEATCERPCLNGDCTGPNTCTCHRGYVLDETNQF
;
A
#
# COMPACT_ATOMS: atom_id res chain seq x y z
N VAL A 1 8.31 33.17 -7.51
CA VAL A 1 8.68 34.51 -6.99
C VAL A 1 8.24 34.57 -5.54
N LYS A 2 9.14 34.97 -4.65
CA LYS A 2 9.11 34.85 -3.18
C LYS A 2 7.79 35.23 -2.50
N SER A 3 7.46 34.55 -1.41
CA SER A 3 6.62 35.10 -0.34
C SER A 3 7.28 34.83 1.01
N ASP A 4 8.13 35.76 1.43
CA ASP A 4 8.33 36.04 2.85
C ASP A 4 7.24 37.03 3.27
N ASN A 5 6.57 36.78 4.39
CA ASN A 5 6.40 37.81 5.42
C ASN A 5 5.76 37.25 6.70
N SER A 6 6.55 37.43 7.76
CA SER A 6 6.27 37.38 9.18
C SER A 6 4.99 38.12 9.61
N ILE A 7 4.24 37.52 10.54
CA ILE A 7 3.16 38.19 11.28
C ILE A 7 3.69 38.64 12.65
N ILE A 8 3.72 39.96 12.83
CA ILE A 8 3.92 40.66 14.10
C ILE A 8 2.58 40.70 14.83
N VAL A 9 2.56 40.28 16.10
CA VAL A 9 1.37 40.37 16.98
C VAL A 9 1.46 41.62 17.84
N PRO A 10 0.45 42.51 17.84
CA PRO A 10 0.22 43.41 18.96
C PRO A 10 -0.95 42.94 19.84
N ARG A 11 -0.72 42.99 21.15
CA ARG A 11 -1.74 42.83 22.21
C ARG A 11 -2.71 44.01 22.21
N GLY A 12 -4.01 43.75 22.40
CA GLY A 12 -4.91 44.78 22.95
C GLY A 12 -6.42 44.60 22.72
N LYS A 13 -7.09 44.18 23.80
CA LYS A 13 -8.45 44.55 24.27
C LYS A 13 -9.71 44.07 23.52
N ASN A 14 -10.55 43.41 24.34
CA ASN A 14 -11.99 43.15 24.21
C ASN A 14 -12.78 44.25 23.48
N THR A 15 -13.52 43.86 22.43
CA THR A 15 -14.94 44.22 22.22
C THR A 15 -15.57 43.29 21.18
N SER A 16 -16.82 42.90 21.44
CA SER A 16 -17.70 42.11 20.59
C SER A 16 -17.95 42.83 19.25
N SER A 17 -17.53 42.25 18.12
CA SER A 17 -18.02 42.65 16.81
C SER A 17 -17.98 41.46 15.84
N THR A 18 -19.18 41.10 15.37
CA THR A 18 -19.47 40.08 14.37
C THR A 18 -18.77 40.42 13.06
N ARG A 19 -17.80 39.60 12.60
CA ARG A 19 -17.22 39.74 11.26
C ARG A 19 -18.11 39.05 10.22
N VAL A 20 -18.70 39.83 9.32
CA VAL A 20 -19.28 39.39 8.05
C VAL A 20 -18.13 39.21 7.07
N VAL A 21 -17.96 38.01 6.49
CA VAL A 21 -17.01 37.77 5.40
C VAL A 21 -17.82 37.54 4.13
N SER A 22 -17.71 38.45 3.16
CA SER A 22 -18.30 38.34 1.83
C SER A 22 -17.29 37.69 0.86
N PHE A 23 -17.65 36.57 0.26
CA PHE A 23 -16.94 36.04 -0.92
C PHE A 23 -17.77 36.35 -2.17
N LYS A 24 -17.19 37.12 -3.10
CA LYS A 24 -17.71 37.27 -4.47
C LYS A 24 -17.08 36.19 -5.33
N PHE A 25 -17.88 35.26 -5.84
CA PHE A 25 -17.53 34.45 -7.01
C PHE A 25 -18.45 34.86 -8.15
N THR A 26 -17.84 35.25 -9.27
CA THR A 26 -18.54 35.62 -10.50
C THR A 26 -18.63 34.38 -11.38
N LEU A 27 -19.83 33.83 -11.57
CA LEU A 27 -20.14 32.98 -12.72
C LEU A 27 -21.46 33.50 -13.31
N ALA A 28 -21.44 33.76 -14.61
CA ALA A 28 -22.51 34.43 -15.34
C ALA A 28 -23.77 33.54 -15.40
N ILE A 29 -24.88 34.02 -14.82
CA ILE A 29 -26.27 33.96 -15.33
C ILE A 29 -27.06 35.03 -14.53
N ASN A 30 -27.87 35.83 -15.23
CA ASN A 30 -28.67 36.94 -14.70
C ASN A 30 -29.89 36.48 -13.88
N VAL A 31 -30.19 37.24 -12.81
CA VAL A 31 -31.47 37.47 -12.07
C VAL A 31 -31.36 37.18 -10.55
N PRO A 32 -31.73 38.11 -9.63
CA PRO A 32 -31.42 38.05 -8.20
C PRO A 32 -32.61 37.58 -7.34
N LEU A 33 -32.41 36.62 -6.44
CA LEU A 33 -33.34 36.34 -5.33
C LEU A 33 -32.58 35.94 -4.07
N ASN A 34 -32.91 36.60 -2.95
CA ASN A 34 -32.24 36.53 -1.66
C ASN A 34 -33.23 35.99 -0.62
N PRO A 35 -33.00 34.82 0.01
CA PRO A 35 -33.64 34.52 1.30
C PRO A 35 -32.61 34.28 2.40
N TYR A 36 -32.79 34.97 3.53
CA TYR A 36 -32.00 34.82 4.75
C TYR A 36 -32.52 33.65 5.60
N CYS A 37 -31.64 32.78 6.10
CA CYS A 37 -31.95 31.83 7.18
C CYS A 37 -31.18 32.22 8.45
N ALA A 38 -31.87 32.41 9.57
CA ALA A 38 -31.30 32.67 10.89
C ALA A 38 -31.69 31.54 11.87
N VAL A 39 -30.75 31.09 12.71
CA VAL A 39 -30.94 30.02 13.71
C VAL A 39 -30.58 30.55 15.09
N ASP A 40 -31.48 30.39 16.08
CA ASP A 40 -31.20 30.70 17.50
C ASP A 40 -30.69 29.46 18.27
N ARG A 41 -29.94 29.70 19.35
CA ARG A 41 -29.11 28.78 20.16
C ARG A 41 -29.85 27.63 20.87
N ARG A 42 -31.12 27.36 20.55
CA ARG A 42 -31.86 26.20 21.07
C ARG A 42 -32.50 25.31 19.99
N GLY A 43 -32.12 25.47 18.72
CA GLY A 43 -32.35 24.45 17.69
C GLY A 43 -33.82 24.05 17.47
N SER A 44 -34.73 25.01 17.40
CA SER A 44 -36.14 24.75 17.01
C SER A 44 -36.53 25.62 15.82
N PHE A 45 -37.02 25.00 14.75
CA PHE A 45 -37.57 25.68 13.57
C PHE A 45 -39.02 26.12 13.84
N LYS A 46 -39.34 27.39 13.55
CA LYS A 46 -40.72 27.86 13.37
C LYS A 46 -40.85 28.41 11.96
N MET A 47 -41.68 27.81 11.12
CA MET A 47 -42.14 28.42 9.87
C MET A 47 -43.61 28.84 10.00
N SER A 48 -43.87 30.10 9.72
CA SER A 48 -45.20 30.62 9.41
C SER A 48 -45.19 31.02 7.94
N GLY A 49 -46.07 30.45 7.12
CA GLY A 49 -46.22 30.83 5.71
C GLY A 49 -46.31 29.64 4.78
N LYS A 50 -47.40 29.61 4.02
CA LYS A 50 -47.76 28.59 3.02
C LYS A 50 -46.68 28.52 1.95
N TYR A 51 -46.15 27.32 1.69
CA TYR A 51 -45.54 26.79 0.44
C TYR A 51 -44.62 25.64 0.85
N SER A 52 -45.24 24.57 1.38
CA SER A 52 -44.55 23.32 1.73
C SER A 52 -44.57 22.43 0.49
N ALA A 53 -43.40 22.21 -0.12
CA ALA A 53 -43.03 21.01 -0.91
C ALA A 53 -41.81 21.23 -1.84
N LEU A 54 -41.29 22.45 -2.02
CA LEU A 54 -40.27 22.71 -3.04
C LEU A 54 -39.06 23.52 -2.57
N ILE A 55 -38.58 23.34 -1.33
CA ILE A 55 -37.25 23.82 -0.89
C ILE A 55 -36.65 22.82 0.12
N LEU A 56 -36.34 21.62 -0.35
CA LEU A 56 -35.53 20.63 0.40
C LEU A 56 -34.28 20.19 -0.39
N ALA A 57 -34.02 20.79 -1.55
CA ALA A 57 -32.97 20.34 -2.47
C ALA A 57 -31.77 21.29 -2.61
N ILE A 58 -31.73 22.46 -1.95
CA ILE A 58 -30.70 23.48 -2.21
C ILE A 58 -29.81 23.83 -1.00
N CYS A 59 -30.10 23.35 0.22
CA CYS A 59 -29.19 23.49 1.37
C CYS A 59 -28.38 22.21 1.71
N GLY A 60 -28.38 21.21 0.83
CA GLY A 60 -27.82 19.88 1.09
C GLY A 60 -26.40 19.63 0.59
N VAL A 61 -25.71 20.60 -0.03
CA VAL A 61 -24.36 20.38 -0.58
C VAL A 61 -23.50 21.64 -0.44
N ALA A 62 -22.95 21.86 0.76
CA ALA A 62 -21.70 22.59 0.96
C ALA A 62 -21.26 22.41 2.42
N VAL A 63 -20.23 21.58 2.64
CA VAL A 63 -19.11 21.70 3.60
C VAL A 63 -18.56 20.29 3.85
N LEU A 64 -17.56 19.89 3.06
CA LEU A 64 -16.52 18.94 3.45
C LEU A 64 -15.19 19.40 2.82
N ALA A 65 -14.43 20.20 3.59
CA ALA A 65 -13.01 20.59 3.48
C ALA A 65 -12.90 22.02 4.06
N GLN A 66 -12.09 22.42 5.05
CA GLN A 66 -11.03 21.91 5.92
C GLN A 66 -11.33 22.49 7.34
N ASP A 67 -10.83 22.03 8.48
CA ASP A 67 -9.41 22.04 8.83
C ASP A 67 -9.12 21.26 10.13
N GLY A 68 -7.87 20.79 10.22
CA GLY A 68 -7.33 20.08 11.36
C GLY A 68 -7.18 20.97 12.60
N GLY A 69 -7.55 20.41 13.74
CA GLY A 69 -7.31 20.98 15.06
C GLY A 69 -7.43 19.87 16.08
N VAL A 70 -6.29 19.32 16.49
CA VAL A 70 -6.15 18.23 17.46
C VAL A 70 -6.98 18.52 18.71
N LYS A 71 -8.06 17.76 18.89
CA LYS A 71 -8.76 17.64 20.17
C LYS A 71 -8.78 16.16 20.54
N SER A 72 -7.97 15.85 21.55
CA SER A 72 -7.94 14.57 22.25
C SER A 72 -9.36 14.14 22.63
N TRP A 73 -9.88 13.11 21.98
CA TRP A 73 -11.10 12.46 22.43
C TRP A 73 -10.76 11.52 23.59
N ARG A 74 -11.29 11.89 24.76
CA ARG A 74 -11.26 11.08 25.97
C ARG A 74 -12.15 9.86 25.79
N LYS A 75 -11.61 8.70 26.12
CA LYS A 75 -12.32 7.43 26.28
C LYS A 75 -13.17 7.51 27.55
N GLY A 76 -14.43 7.88 27.41
CA GLY A 76 -15.47 7.73 28.42
C GLY A 76 -16.35 6.56 28.02
N GLY A 77 -16.26 5.44 28.73
CA GLY A 77 -17.18 4.33 28.58
C GLY A 77 -18.54 4.69 29.17
N SER A 78 -19.57 4.69 28.33
CA SER A 78 -20.95 4.44 28.72
C SER A 78 -21.56 3.52 27.69
N ALA A 79 -21.83 2.29 28.10
CA ALA A 79 -22.59 1.32 27.32
C ALA A 79 -24.05 1.76 27.28
N SER A 80 -24.48 2.42 26.20
CA SER A 80 -25.89 2.54 25.87
C SER A 80 -26.34 1.21 25.26
N HIS A 81 -27.20 0.51 26.00
CA HIS A 81 -27.88 -0.71 25.57
C HIS A 81 -28.77 -0.40 24.37
N GLY A 82 -28.38 -0.89 23.18
CA GLY A 82 -29.28 -1.03 22.04
C GLY A 82 -30.09 -2.32 22.22
N HIS A 83 -31.36 -2.17 22.56
CA HIS A 83 -32.31 -3.28 22.71
C HIS A 83 -32.61 -3.85 21.31
N MET A 84 -32.13 -5.06 21.00
CA MET A 84 -32.65 -5.82 19.86
C MET A 84 -33.92 -6.55 20.32
N VAL A 85 -35.04 -6.21 19.68
CA VAL A 85 -36.34 -6.83 19.87
C VAL A 85 -36.31 -8.21 19.20
N MET A 86 -36.30 -9.26 20.00
CA MET A 86 -36.67 -10.62 19.55
C MET A 86 -38.18 -10.76 19.73
N ASN A 87 -38.85 -11.16 18.65
CA ASN A 87 -40.28 -11.46 18.64
C ASN A 87 -40.53 -12.70 19.53
N GLN A 88 -41.15 -12.49 20.70
CA GLN A 88 -41.59 -13.60 21.55
C GLN A 88 -43.03 -13.97 21.20
N THR A 89 -43.21 -15.21 20.76
CA THR A 89 -44.49 -15.90 20.74
C THR A 89 -44.98 -16.07 22.17
N VAL A 90 -46.15 -15.52 22.47
CA VAL A 90 -46.84 -15.61 23.77
C VAL A 90 -47.34 -17.04 23.96
N VAL A 91 -46.89 -17.69 25.04
CA VAL A 91 -47.55 -18.85 25.66
C VAL A 91 -47.93 -18.40 27.06
N GLU A 92 -49.23 -18.40 27.35
CA GLU A 92 -49.78 -18.15 28.69
C GLU A 92 -49.49 -19.33 29.62
N ASP A 93 -49.04 -19.08 30.85
CA ASP A 93 -49.64 -19.71 32.05
C ASP A 93 -49.24 -19.03 33.39
N GLN A 94 -50.06 -19.30 34.41
CA GLN A 94 -50.25 -18.65 35.71
C GLN A 94 -49.14 -18.82 36.79
N PRO A 95 -49.19 -18.09 37.93
CA PRO A 95 -48.09 -17.99 38.89
C PRO A 95 -48.18 -18.99 40.05
N GLY A 96 -47.03 -19.56 40.45
CA GLY A 96 -46.92 -20.39 41.65
C GLY A 96 -45.50 -20.83 41.99
N SER A 97 -44.87 -20.11 42.92
CA SER A 97 -43.82 -20.54 43.88
C SER A 97 -42.64 -21.44 43.43
N THR A 98 -41.41 -20.93 43.56
CA THR A 98 -40.47 -21.23 44.67
C THR A 98 -39.11 -20.62 44.36
N MET A 99 -38.53 -19.93 45.36
CA MET A 99 -37.14 -19.45 45.27
C MET A 99 -36.21 -20.66 45.27
N VAL A 100 -35.47 -20.84 44.19
CA VAL A 100 -34.30 -21.72 44.16
C VAL A 100 -33.08 -20.81 44.05
N ASP A 101 -32.35 -20.72 45.16
CA ASP A 101 -31.02 -20.13 45.23
C ASP A 101 -30.11 -20.82 44.20
N LEU A 102 -29.95 -20.19 43.04
CA LEU A 102 -28.87 -20.53 42.11
C LEU A 102 -27.59 -19.94 42.68
N HIS A 103 -26.90 -20.77 43.47
CA HIS A 103 -25.46 -20.64 43.70
C HIS A 103 -24.78 -20.21 42.40
N ARG A 104 -24.23 -19.00 42.43
CA ARG A 104 -23.44 -18.39 41.37
C ARG A 104 -22.14 -19.17 41.23
N GLY A 105 -22.20 -20.28 40.48
CA GLY A 105 -21.03 -21.05 40.07
C GLY A 105 -20.06 -20.17 39.31
N ASN A 106 -18.77 -20.34 39.61
CA ASN A 106 -17.65 -19.55 39.10
C ASN A 106 -17.28 -19.86 37.63
N ASP A 107 -18.25 -20.27 36.81
CA ASP A 107 -18.04 -20.78 35.44
C ASP A 107 -18.64 -19.92 34.32
N SER A 108 -19.16 -18.73 34.62
CA SER A 108 -19.81 -17.86 33.64
C SER A 108 -18.90 -16.77 33.05
N GLN A 109 -17.61 -17.03 32.85
CA GLN A 109 -16.82 -16.15 31.98
C GLN A 109 -17.19 -16.41 30.52
N SER A 110 -17.68 -15.38 29.84
CA SER A 110 -17.97 -15.45 28.41
C SER A 110 -16.70 -15.79 27.62
N ALA A 111 -16.83 -16.34 26.41
CA ALA A 111 -15.69 -16.60 25.53
C ALA A 111 -14.86 -15.32 25.29
N LEU A 112 -15.52 -14.17 25.23
CA LEU A 112 -14.89 -12.87 25.10
C LEU A 112 -14.12 -12.47 26.37
N ASP A 113 -14.64 -12.71 27.56
CA ASP A 113 -13.94 -12.40 28.81
C ASP A 113 -12.68 -13.25 28.97
N ARG A 114 -12.78 -14.55 28.66
CA ARG A 114 -11.63 -15.47 28.65
C ARG A 114 -10.58 -15.01 27.65
N PHE A 115 -11.01 -14.62 26.44
CA PHE A 115 -10.13 -14.04 25.43
C PHE A 115 -9.45 -12.77 25.96
N MET A 116 -10.20 -11.81 26.51
CA MET A 116 -9.63 -10.55 26.97
C MET A 116 -8.62 -10.74 28.10
N ASN A 117 -8.90 -11.65 29.05
CA ASN A 117 -7.98 -11.96 30.14
C ASN A 117 -6.69 -12.63 29.64
N LYS A 118 -6.80 -13.58 28.70
CA LYS A 118 -5.65 -14.29 28.11
C LYS A 118 -4.83 -13.38 27.19
N THR A 119 -5.50 -12.63 26.32
CA THR A 119 -4.83 -11.86 25.28
C THR A 119 -4.16 -10.62 25.87
N LYS A 120 -4.82 -9.87 26.76
CA LYS A 120 -4.22 -8.66 27.37
C LYS A 120 -2.99 -8.95 28.22
N THR A 121 -2.92 -10.12 28.84
CA THR A 121 -1.76 -10.55 29.63
C THR A 121 -0.58 -10.98 28.75
N ALA A 122 -0.86 -11.44 27.52
CA ALA A 122 0.15 -11.78 26.53
C ALA A 122 0.68 -10.59 25.72
N ILE A 123 -0.01 -9.44 25.71
CA ILE A 123 0.45 -8.23 25.00
C ILE A 123 1.76 -7.75 25.63
N PRO A 124 2.84 -7.60 24.84
CA PRO A 124 4.11 -7.09 25.36
C PRO A 124 3.92 -5.68 25.93
N THR A 125 4.69 -5.34 26.96
CA THR A 125 4.60 -4.02 27.61
C THR A 125 4.99 -2.85 26.69
N GLY A 126 5.62 -3.15 25.55
CA GLY A 126 6.04 -2.16 24.56
C GLY A 126 7.10 -1.20 25.06
N VAL A 127 7.80 -1.56 26.14
CA VAL A 127 8.78 -0.73 26.81
C VAL A 127 10.18 -1.05 26.29
N CYS A 128 10.85 -0.01 25.80
CA CYS A 128 12.23 -0.03 25.36
C CYS A 128 13.07 0.90 26.25
N PHE A 129 14.39 0.73 26.19
CA PHE A 129 15.32 1.60 26.88
C PHE A 129 16.20 2.30 25.86
N GLU A 130 16.36 3.61 26.02
CA GLU A 130 17.29 4.42 25.24
C GLU A 130 18.32 5.03 26.17
N GLU A 131 19.54 5.15 25.68
CA GLU A 131 20.61 5.87 26.37
C GLU A 131 20.67 7.29 25.83
N ILE A 132 20.49 8.24 26.72
CA ILE A 132 20.57 9.66 26.38
C ILE A 132 21.57 10.36 27.30
N PRO A 133 22.21 11.44 26.84
CA PRO A 133 23.12 12.21 27.68
C PRO A 133 22.44 12.65 28.97
N THR A 134 23.06 12.38 30.13
CA THR A 134 22.50 12.71 31.44
C THR A 134 22.22 14.20 31.57
N ILE A 135 23.05 15.03 30.94
CA ILE A 135 22.88 16.49 30.86
C ILE A 135 21.53 16.91 30.25
N SER A 136 20.92 16.11 29.38
CA SER A 136 19.62 16.40 28.77
C SER A 136 18.45 16.15 29.73
N LEU A 137 18.66 15.38 30.80
CA LEU A 137 17.64 15.03 31.78
C LEU A 137 17.68 15.90 33.04
N VAL A 138 18.85 16.45 33.36
CA VAL A 138 19.09 17.17 34.60
C VAL A 138 19.47 18.61 34.32
N LYS A 139 18.98 19.53 35.16
CA LYS A 139 19.50 20.89 35.17
C LYS A 139 20.78 20.89 36.01
N PRO A 140 21.95 21.24 35.45
CA PRO A 140 23.20 21.20 36.20
C PRO A 140 23.13 22.19 37.36
N ASN A 141 23.45 21.71 38.56
CA ASN A 141 23.53 22.55 39.77
C ASN A 141 25.02 22.86 40.00
N ASN A 142 25.41 24.13 39.94
CA ASN A 142 26.81 24.59 39.98
C ASN A 142 27.74 23.98 38.90
N GLY A 143 27.19 23.60 37.73
CA GLY A 143 27.98 23.07 36.60
C GLY A 143 28.42 21.61 36.74
N LEU A 144 28.09 20.94 37.84
CA LEU A 144 28.33 19.51 38.03
C LEU A 144 27.14 18.70 37.52
N ILE A 145 27.41 17.79 36.58
CA ILE A 145 26.43 16.85 36.04
C ILE A 145 26.62 15.53 36.82
N PRO A 146 25.57 15.00 37.47
CA PRO A 146 25.65 13.71 38.14
C PRO A 146 25.92 12.59 37.13
N ALA A 147 26.65 11.57 37.56
CA ALA A 147 26.88 10.39 36.73
C ALA A 147 25.55 9.66 36.45
N GLY A 148 25.34 9.28 35.18
CA GLY A 148 24.20 8.51 34.73
C GLY A 148 24.32 7.01 35.02
N ASN A 149 23.24 6.29 34.73
CA ASN A 149 23.10 4.83 34.93
C ASN A 149 23.15 4.04 33.62
N GLY A 150 23.66 4.64 32.54
CA GLY A 150 23.85 4.00 31.25
C GLY A 150 25.17 3.22 31.17
N SER A 151 25.52 2.85 29.94
CA SER A 151 26.78 2.18 29.61
C SER A 151 28.01 3.05 29.86
N ASP A 152 27.83 4.38 29.87
CA ASP A 152 28.85 5.38 30.17
C ASP A 152 28.36 6.32 31.29
N PRO A 153 29.23 6.83 32.18
CA PRO A 153 28.86 7.78 33.24
C PRO A 153 28.21 9.09 32.75
N SER A 154 28.39 9.46 31.49
CA SER A 154 27.72 10.62 30.87
C SER A 154 26.34 10.31 30.29
N LEU A 155 25.95 9.02 30.25
CA LEU A 155 24.69 8.53 29.70
C LEU A 155 23.76 8.05 30.80
N SER A 156 22.48 8.38 30.66
CA SER A 156 21.40 7.83 31.48
C SER A 156 20.49 6.98 30.63
N ARG A 157 20.15 5.80 31.17
CA ARG A 157 19.20 4.88 30.58
C ARG A 157 17.78 5.30 30.95
N VAL A 158 16.97 5.66 29.95
CA VAL A 158 15.58 6.08 30.12
C VAL A 158 14.59 5.10 29.51
N GLN A 159 13.39 5.06 30.09
CA GLN A 159 12.30 4.22 29.62
C GLN A 159 11.50 4.96 28.53
N VAL A 160 11.46 4.39 27.33
CA VAL A 160 10.70 4.89 26.18
C VAL A 160 9.73 3.82 25.67
N CYS A 161 8.74 4.21 24.89
CA CYS A 161 7.94 3.24 24.16
C CYS A 161 8.69 2.80 22.91
N CYS A 162 8.68 1.50 22.63
CA CYS A 162 9.27 0.96 21.41
C CYS A 162 8.59 1.53 20.15
N LYS A 163 9.24 1.45 18.99
CA LYS A 163 8.66 1.86 17.72
C LYS A 163 7.32 1.14 17.48
N GLY A 164 6.28 1.91 17.15
CA GLY A 164 4.93 1.38 16.95
C GLY A 164 4.14 1.17 18.26
N PHE A 165 4.60 1.73 19.38
CA PHE A 165 3.88 1.78 20.64
C PHE A 165 3.73 3.22 21.12
N GLU A 166 2.63 3.53 21.78
CA GLU A 166 2.36 4.82 22.41
C GLU A 166 2.20 4.67 23.92
N ARG A 167 2.51 5.73 24.67
CA ARG A 167 2.44 5.68 26.14
C ARG A 167 0.98 5.62 26.60
N ASN A 168 0.65 4.64 27.43
CA ASN A 168 -0.70 4.52 27.97
C ASN A 168 -1.04 5.72 28.87
N VAL A 169 -2.23 6.30 28.67
CA VAL A 169 -2.68 7.52 29.36
C VAL A 169 -2.99 7.29 30.85
N HIS A 170 -3.35 6.06 31.22
CA HIS A 170 -3.72 5.69 32.59
C HIS A 170 -2.54 5.08 33.37
N ASN A 171 -1.61 4.44 32.67
CA ASN A 171 -0.43 3.83 33.26
C ASN A 171 0.81 4.18 32.42
N PHE A 172 1.50 5.25 32.80
CA PHE A 172 2.68 5.76 32.11
C PHE A 172 3.88 4.80 32.07
N ARG A 173 3.84 3.69 32.83
CA ARG A 173 4.87 2.63 32.80
C ARG A 173 4.59 1.56 31.74
N LYS A 174 3.41 1.61 31.09
CA LYS A 174 3.01 0.71 30.02
C LYS A 174 2.91 1.48 28.71
N CYS A 175 3.27 0.82 27.62
CA CYS A 175 3.01 1.30 26.28
C CYS A 175 1.97 0.40 25.60
N ASP A 176 1.03 0.99 24.88
CA ASP A 176 0.02 0.29 24.11
C ASP A 176 0.44 0.25 22.64
N PRO A 177 0.20 -0.85 21.91
CA PRO A 177 0.55 -0.95 20.50
C PRO A 177 -0.30 -0.01 19.64
N ILE A 178 0.31 0.52 18.58
CA ILE A 178 -0.34 1.39 17.60
C ILE A 178 -0.76 0.54 16.40
N CYS A 179 -2.05 0.60 16.06
CA CYS A 179 -2.58 0.08 14.82
C CYS A 179 -3.09 1.27 13.98
N GLU A 180 -2.45 1.53 12.84
CA GLU A 180 -2.80 2.63 11.93
C GLU A 180 -4.24 2.52 11.43
N GLN A 181 -4.64 1.31 11.07
CA GLN A 181 -6.05 0.98 10.85
C GLN A 181 -6.63 0.36 12.12
N PRO A 182 -7.83 0.79 12.56
CA PRO A 182 -8.46 0.22 13.73
C PRO A 182 -8.77 -1.27 13.50
N CYS A 183 -8.47 -2.11 14.50
CA CYS A 183 -8.83 -3.53 14.50
C CYS A 183 -10.35 -3.71 14.68
N PHE A 184 -11.11 -3.66 13.58
CA PHE A 184 -12.52 -4.02 13.62
C PHE A 184 -12.68 -5.48 14.03
N ASN A 185 -13.60 -5.76 14.97
CA ASN A 185 -13.83 -7.10 15.54
C ASN A 185 -12.57 -7.79 16.09
N GLY A 186 -11.60 -7.01 16.56
CA GLY A 186 -10.40 -7.52 17.20
C GLY A 186 -9.78 -6.54 18.18
N LEU A 187 -8.64 -6.96 18.73
CA LEU A 187 -7.83 -6.21 19.66
C LEU A 187 -6.44 -5.98 19.06
N CYS A 188 -5.93 -4.75 19.12
CA CYS A 188 -4.55 -4.45 18.72
C CYS A 188 -3.60 -5.06 19.76
N VAL A 189 -2.77 -6.02 19.35
CA VAL A 189 -1.85 -6.80 20.21
C VAL A 189 -0.38 -6.50 19.94
N GLY A 190 -0.09 -5.81 18.84
CA GLY A 190 1.24 -5.37 18.43
C GLY A 190 1.15 -4.28 17.37
N PRO A 191 2.27 -3.67 16.95
CA PRO A 191 2.27 -2.66 15.91
C PRO A 191 1.58 -3.19 14.64
N ASN A 192 0.51 -2.52 14.20
CA ASN A 192 -0.33 -2.93 13.07
C ASN A 192 -0.78 -4.41 13.10
N THR A 193 -0.88 -5.02 14.29
CA THR A 193 -1.18 -6.44 14.47
C THR A 193 -2.45 -6.61 15.31
N CYS A 194 -3.47 -7.21 14.72
CA CYS A 194 -4.76 -7.45 15.35
C CYS A 194 -4.94 -8.93 15.74
N SER A 195 -5.47 -9.17 16.93
CA SER A 195 -6.00 -10.47 17.34
C SER A 195 -7.52 -10.43 17.28
N CYS A 196 -8.13 -11.32 16.51
CA CYS A 196 -9.58 -11.34 16.33
C CYS A 196 -10.32 -11.80 17.59
N TYR A 197 -11.52 -11.26 17.80
CA TYR A 197 -12.43 -11.75 18.84
C TYR A 197 -12.92 -13.17 18.50
N PRO A 198 -13.44 -13.92 19.49
CA PRO A 198 -14.04 -15.23 19.23
C PRO A 198 -15.07 -15.18 18.09
N ASP A 199 -15.09 -16.24 17.27
CA ASP A 199 -15.96 -16.39 16.08
C ASP A 199 -15.65 -15.43 14.91
N PHE A 200 -14.59 -14.62 15.03
CA PHE A 200 -13.99 -13.87 13.93
C PHE A 200 -12.63 -14.48 13.57
N VAL A 201 -12.35 -14.50 12.28
CA VAL A 201 -11.07 -15.00 11.76
C VAL A 201 -10.39 -13.93 10.96
N GLN A 202 -9.06 -13.96 10.96
CA GLN A 202 -8.28 -13.01 10.20
C GLN A 202 -8.30 -13.42 8.72
N ASN A 203 -8.78 -12.54 7.85
CA ASN A 203 -8.68 -12.72 6.41
C ASN A 203 -7.24 -12.46 5.94
N ARG A 204 -7.00 -12.65 4.63
CA ARG A 204 -5.67 -12.47 4.03
C ARG A 204 -5.15 -11.02 4.07
N GLU A 205 -6.04 -10.05 4.28
CA GLU A 205 -5.68 -8.64 4.44
C GLU A 205 -5.35 -8.28 5.90
N GLY A 206 -5.44 -9.24 6.82
CA GLY A 206 -5.25 -8.98 8.25
C GLY A 206 -6.50 -8.49 8.98
N LYS A 207 -7.66 -8.40 8.32
CA LYS A 207 -8.93 -7.94 8.90
C LYS A 207 -9.70 -9.08 9.55
N CYS A 208 -10.34 -8.82 10.69
CA CYS A 208 -11.16 -9.82 11.37
C CYS A 208 -12.57 -9.86 10.78
N VAL A 209 -12.84 -10.90 10.00
CA VAL A 209 -14.11 -11.13 9.31
C VAL A 209 -15.01 -12.09 10.09
N PRO A 210 -16.35 -11.89 10.06
CA PRO A 210 -17.28 -12.78 10.74
C PRO A 210 -17.31 -14.17 10.09
N THR A 211 -17.56 -15.19 10.91
CA THR A 211 -17.81 -16.56 10.48
C THR A 211 -19.15 -17.10 11.00
N CYS A 212 -19.64 -18.17 10.40
CA CYS A 212 -20.91 -18.79 10.76
C CYS A 212 -20.80 -19.37 12.21
N PRO A 213 -21.72 -19.05 13.14
CA PRO A 213 -23.12 -18.68 12.90
C PRO A 213 -23.42 -17.17 12.83
N ILE A 214 -22.46 -16.29 13.12
CA ILE A 214 -22.70 -14.84 13.24
C ILE A 214 -22.96 -14.21 11.87
N GLY A 215 -22.21 -14.65 10.86
CA GLY A 215 -22.32 -14.17 9.50
C GLY A 215 -21.11 -14.59 8.67
N CYS A 216 -21.11 -14.28 7.39
CA CYS A 216 -19.99 -14.60 6.50
C CYS A 216 -19.64 -13.35 5.70
N ASP A 217 -18.37 -12.98 5.68
CA ASP A 217 -17.88 -11.96 4.75
C ASP A 217 -17.96 -12.48 3.32
N ASN A 218 -18.57 -11.71 2.42
CA ASN A 218 -18.84 -12.08 1.03
C ASN A 218 -19.57 -13.43 0.83
N GLY A 219 -20.40 -13.82 1.81
CA GLY A 219 -21.18 -15.05 1.77
C GLY A 219 -22.48 -14.94 2.54
N VAL A 220 -23.19 -16.05 2.61
CA VAL A 220 -24.36 -16.26 3.47
C VAL A 220 -24.06 -17.43 4.39
N CYS A 221 -24.36 -17.28 5.68
CA CYS A 221 -24.18 -18.35 6.66
C CYS A 221 -25.37 -19.31 6.56
N ASP A 222 -25.07 -20.56 6.21
CA ASP A 222 -26.01 -21.67 6.26
C ASP A 222 -26.02 -22.20 7.70
N LEU A 223 -27.11 -21.96 8.42
CA LEU A 223 -27.24 -22.32 9.84
C LEU A 223 -27.35 -23.84 10.04
N ASP A 224 -27.86 -24.57 9.05
CA ASP A 224 -28.03 -26.03 9.13
C ASP A 224 -26.69 -26.73 8.97
N LEU A 225 -25.88 -26.27 8.02
CA LEU A 225 -24.52 -26.80 7.78
C LEU A 225 -23.45 -26.12 8.64
N ARG A 226 -23.80 -25.03 9.33
CA ARG A 226 -22.90 -24.17 10.10
C ARG A 226 -21.67 -23.73 9.28
N ARG A 227 -21.89 -23.41 8.00
CA ARG A 227 -20.83 -23.11 7.02
C ARG A 227 -21.20 -21.91 6.16
N CYS A 228 -20.19 -21.22 5.66
CA CYS A 228 -20.39 -20.13 4.69
C CYS A 228 -20.66 -20.68 3.29
N THR A 229 -21.73 -20.21 2.67
CA THR A 229 -22.01 -20.35 1.24
C THR A 229 -21.59 -19.05 0.56
N CYS A 230 -20.55 -19.10 -0.27
CA CYS A 230 -19.95 -17.92 -0.86
C CYS A 230 -20.80 -17.33 -1.99
N LYS A 231 -20.76 -16.00 -2.14
CA LYS A 231 -21.39 -15.30 -3.25
C LYS A 231 -20.66 -15.60 -4.57
N GLU A 232 -21.30 -15.28 -5.69
CA GLU A 232 -20.70 -15.46 -7.02
C GLU A 232 -19.34 -14.77 -7.13
N GLY A 233 -18.35 -15.48 -7.69
CA GLY A 233 -16.97 -15.00 -7.81
C GLY A 233 -16.14 -15.11 -6.52
N PHE A 234 -16.71 -15.64 -5.43
CA PHE A 234 -15.99 -15.96 -4.20
C PHE A 234 -15.97 -17.47 -3.96
N GLU A 235 -14.90 -17.93 -3.32
CA GLU A 235 -14.66 -19.33 -3.00
C GLU A 235 -14.38 -19.48 -1.51
N LEU A 236 -14.63 -20.66 -0.97
CA LEU A 236 -14.38 -20.92 0.44
C LEU A 236 -12.86 -21.00 0.68
N ASP A 237 -12.36 -20.32 1.72
CA ASP A 237 -10.95 -20.44 2.10
C ASP A 237 -10.57 -21.91 2.43
N LYS A 238 -9.28 -22.24 2.38
CA LYS A 238 -8.74 -23.56 2.74
C LYS A 238 -9.22 -24.05 4.10
N SER A 239 -9.44 -23.13 5.04
CA SER A 239 -9.91 -23.44 6.39
C SER A 239 -11.42 -23.75 6.45
N GLY A 240 -12.18 -23.43 5.40
CA GLY A 240 -13.62 -23.65 5.33
C GLY A 240 -14.48 -22.61 6.05
N LEU A 241 -13.89 -21.54 6.58
CA LEU A 241 -14.53 -20.66 7.56
C LEU A 241 -15.07 -19.33 7.00
N PHE A 242 -14.51 -18.84 5.90
CA PHE A 242 -14.87 -17.56 5.30
C PHE A 242 -14.64 -17.60 3.79
N CYS A 243 -15.19 -16.63 3.06
CA CYS A 243 -15.10 -16.56 1.61
C CYS A 243 -13.96 -15.63 1.17
N VAL A 244 -13.18 -16.09 0.20
CA VAL A 244 -12.09 -15.35 -0.44
C VAL A 244 -12.43 -15.07 -1.90
N PRO A 245 -11.91 -13.99 -2.50
CA PRO A 245 -12.11 -13.73 -3.92
C PRO A 245 -11.57 -14.89 -4.78
N GLY A 246 -12.36 -15.33 -5.75
CA GLY A 246 -11.99 -16.33 -6.74
C GLY A 246 -11.43 -15.68 -8.01
N CYS A 247 -10.40 -16.28 -8.58
CA CYS A 247 -9.81 -15.88 -9.85
C CYS A 247 -9.82 -17.07 -10.81
N LYS A 248 -10.57 -16.96 -11.91
CA LYS A 248 -10.71 -18.02 -12.91
C LYS A 248 -9.36 -18.29 -13.59
N GLY A 249 -8.85 -19.51 -13.49
CA GLY A 249 -7.52 -19.88 -14.01
C GLY A 249 -6.35 -19.63 -13.03
N GLY A 250 -6.63 -19.06 -11.85
CA GLY A 250 -5.60 -18.71 -10.87
C GLY A 250 -4.87 -17.41 -11.21
N CYS A 251 -3.83 -17.07 -10.42
CA CYS A 251 -3.02 -15.86 -10.62
C CYS A 251 -1.54 -16.16 -10.92
N GLY A 252 -1.14 -17.43 -11.12
CA GLY A 252 0.28 -17.79 -11.22
C GLY A 252 1.06 -17.42 -9.94
N VAL A 253 2.19 -16.72 -10.10
CA VAL A 253 2.99 -16.17 -8.98
C VAL A 253 2.43 -14.82 -8.55
N GLY A 254 1.25 -14.88 -7.95
CA GLY A 254 0.52 -13.73 -7.45
C GLY A 254 -0.69 -14.14 -6.64
N ARG A 255 -1.45 -13.16 -6.16
CA ARG A 255 -2.61 -13.38 -5.31
C ARG A 255 -3.87 -12.72 -5.86
N CYS A 256 -5.00 -13.42 -5.70
CA CYS A 256 -6.32 -12.88 -5.99
C CYS A 256 -6.72 -11.90 -4.87
N VAL A 257 -6.85 -10.61 -5.20
CA VAL A 257 -7.24 -9.55 -4.24
C VAL A 257 -8.70 -9.13 -4.39
N ALA A 258 -9.28 -9.35 -5.56
CA ALA A 258 -10.70 -9.19 -5.85
C ALA A 258 -11.10 -10.20 -6.92
N VAL A 259 -12.40 -10.33 -7.20
CA VAL A 259 -12.93 -11.31 -8.16
C VAL A 259 -12.24 -11.10 -9.52
N ASN A 260 -11.60 -12.14 -10.03
CA ASN A 260 -10.81 -12.12 -11.27
C ASN A 260 -9.76 -10.99 -11.33
N THR A 261 -9.26 -10.52 -10.19
CA THR A 261 -8.26 -9.46 -10.11
C THR A 261 -7.04 -9.95 -9.33
N CYS A 262 -5.94 -10.14 -10.06
CA CYS A 262 -4.68 -10.60 -9.50
C CYS A 262 -3.75 -9.41 -9.19
N VAL A 263 -3.06 -9.49 -8.05
CA VAL A 263 -1.88 -8.67 -7.74
C VAL A 263 -0.67 -9.57 -7.76
N CYS A 264 0.29 -9.22 -8.59
CA CYS A 264 1.50 -10.00 -8.80
C CYS A 264 2.53 -9.75 -7.72
N ASP A 265 3.31 -10.78 -7.41
CA ASP A 265 4.42 -10.67 -6.49
C ASP A 265 5.57 -9.85 -7.11
N GLU A 266 6.54 -9.48 -6.29
CA GLU A 266 7.66 -8.65 -6.73
C GLU A 266 8.44 -9.30 -7.88
N GLY A 267 8.68 -8.54 -8.95
CA GLY A 267 9.30 -9.06 -10.17
C GLY A 267 8.35 -9.74 -11.16
N TYR A 268 7.04 -9.73 -10.91
CA TYR A 268 6.01 -10.23 -11.84
C TYR A 268 5.05 -9.12 -12.26
N THR A 269 4.44 -9.27 -13.43
CA THR A 269 3.44 -8.34 -14.00
C THR A 269 2.28 -9.10 -14.61
N PRO A 270 1.06 -8.54 -14.62
CA PRO A 270 -0.08 -9.17 -15.26
C PRO A 270 0.11 -9.20 -16.79
N ASP A 271 -0.25 -10.32 -17.42
CA ASP A 271 -0.38 -10.45 -18.87
C ASP A 271 -1.78 -10.03 -19.37
N GLU A 272 -2.09 -10.30 -20.64
CA GLU A 272 -3.39 -9.97 -21.25
C GLU A 272 -4.58 -10.72 -20.61
N ASP A 273 -4.32 -11.90 -20.04
CA ASP A 273 -5.31 -12.72 -19.33
C ASP A 273 -5.38 -12.39 -17.83
N GLY A 274 -4.52 -11.47 -17.35
CA GLY A 274 -4.41 -11.08 -15.95
C GLY A 274 -3.62 -12.06 -15.08
N LEU A 275 -2.88 -13.00 -15.69
CA LEU A 275 -1.98 -13.93 -15.02
C LEU A 275 -0.63 -13.27 -14.74
N CYS A 276 -0.03 -13.57 -13.60
CA CYS A 276 1.24 -12.99 -13.22
C CYS A 276 2.40 -13.71 -13.91
N VAL A 277 3.02 -13.04 -14.87
CA VAL A 277 4.19 -13.49 -15.63
C VAL A 277 5.46 -12.76 -15.17
N PRO A 278 6.65 -13.38 -15.25
CA PRO A 278 7.88 -12.77 -14.79
C PRO A 278 8.24 -11.52 -15.61
N LYS A 279 8.81 -10.53 -14.94
CA LYS A 279 9.28 -9.28 -15.55
C LYS A 279 10.78 -9.38 -15.86
N CYS A 280 11.13 -9.15 -17.12
CA CYS A 280 12.52 -8.99 -17.56
C CYS A 280 12.73 -7.55 -18.06
N GLU A 281 13.60 -6.79 -17.39
CA GLU A 281 13.92 -5.41 -17.78
C GLU A 281 14.69 -5.40 -19.11
N GLY A 282 14.32 -4.51 -20.04
CA GLY A 282 14.87 -4.52 -21.41
C GLY A 282 14.31 -5.63 -22.33
N GLY A 283 13.54 -6.57 -21.79
CA GLY A 283 13.06 -7.75 -22.51
C GLY A 283 14.16 -8.79 -22.73
N CYS A 284 13.79 -9.93 -23.34
CA CYS A 284 14.73 -11.03 -23.60
C CYS A 284 15.16 -11.15 -25.07
N GLY A 285 14.71 -10.24 -25.95
CA GLY A 285 14.98 -10.32 -27.38
C GLY A 285 14.51 -11.65 -27.98
N ALA A 286 15.46 -12.47 -28.44
CA ALA A 286 15.20 -13.79 -28.99
C ALA A 286 15.12 -14.92 -27.93
N GLY A 287 14.60 -14.63 -26.75
CA GLY A 287 14.41 -15.58 -25.66
C GLY A 287 13.11 -15.34 -24.92
N ASP A 288 12.78 -16.26 -24.03
CA ASP A 288 11.58 -16.22 -23.19
C ASP A 288 11.95 -15.83 -21.75
N CYS A 289 11.15 -14.97 -21.11
CA CYS A 289 11.35 -14.60 -19.71
C CYS A 289 10.79 -15.72 -18.82
N ILE A 290 11.66 -16.48 -18.15
CA ILE A 290 11.26 -17.66 -17.35
C ILE A 290 11.22 -17.39 -15.85
N ALA A 291 11.93 -16.35 -15.40
CA ALA A 291 11.89 -15.85 -14.02
C ALA A 291 12.26 -14.36 -14.03
N PRO A 292 12.00 -13.60 -12.95
CA PRO A 292 12.31 -12.17 -12.91
C PRO A 292 13.78 -11.90 -13.25
N GLY A 293 14.02 -11.13 -14.31
CA GLY A 293 15.37 -10.85 -14.83
C GLY A 293 16.13 -12.05 -15.44
N VAL A 294 15.48 -13.20 -15.65
CA VAL A 294 16.12 -14.41 -16.21
C VAL A 294 15.48 -14.77 -17.55
N CYS A 295 16.27 -14.59 -18.60
CA CYS A 295 15.92 -14.99 -19.96
C CYS A 295 16.44 -16.39 -20.29
N GLN A 296 15.57 -17.20 -20.90
CA GLN A 296 15.94 -18.45 -21.56
C GLN A 296 16.05 -18.20 -23.07
N CYS A 297 17.27 -18.21 -23.59
CA CYS A 297 17.51 -17.94 -25.00
C CYS A 297 17.08 -19.11 -25.89
N ARG A 298 16.53 -18.79 -27.07
CA ARG A 298 16.20 -19.80 -28.08
C ARG A 298 17.47 -20.46 -28.65
N PRO A 299 17.38 -21.67 -29.23
CA PRO A 299 18.52 -22.33 -29.86
C PRO A 299 19.24 -21.42 -30.88
N GLY A 300 20.56 -21.36 -30.82
CA GLY A 300 21.38 -20.47 -31.65
C GLY A 300 21.54 -19.05 -31.09
N TYR A 301 21.06 -18.78 -29.88
CA TYR A 301 21.27 -17.54 -29.15
C TYR A 301 21.91 -17.81 -27.78
N GLU A 302 22.73 -16.88 -27.29
CA GLU A 302 23.37 -16.90 -25.98
C GLU A 302 23.00 -15.69 -25.13
N LYS A 303 23.22 -15.80 -23.81
CA LYS A 303 22.86 -14.74 -22.86
C LYS A 303 23.92 -13.64 -22.85
N SER A 304 23.46 -12.41 -23.01
CA SER A 304 24.23 -11.15 -22.92
C SER A 304 23.63 -10.24 -21.83
N ASP A 305 24.27 -9.11 -21.56
CA ASP A 305 23.81 -8.09 -20.61
C ASP A 305 22.49 -7.43 -21.05
N GLU A 306 22.22 -7.37 -22.36
CA GLU A 306 21.00 -6.78 -22.95
C GLU A 306 19.93 -7.83 -23.33
N GLY A 307 20.13 -9.11 -23.01
CA GLY A 307 19.17 -10.19 -23.31
C GLY A 307 19.79 -11.38 -24.04
N CYS A 308 19.18 -11.81 -25.15
CA CYS A 308 19.66 -12.95 -25.94
C CYS A 308 20.22 -12.50 -27.29
N GLU A 309 21.51 -12.74 -27.51
CA GLU A 309 22.25 -12.39 -28.73
C GLU A 309 22.51 -13.62 -29.60
N PRO A 310 22.52 -13.49 -30.95
CA PRO A 310 22.72 -14.62 -31.85
C PRO A 310 24.17 -15.15 -31.79
N ILE A 311 24.31 -16.47 -31.91
CA ILE A 311 25.60 -17.16 -31.96
C ILE A 311 26.04 -17.28 -33.43
N CYS A 312 27.26 -16.86 -33.71
CA CYS A 312 27.95 -17.10 -34.97
C CYS A 312 29.24 -17.87 -34.67
N SER A 313 29.30 -19.18 -34.97
CA SER A 313 30.35 -20.09 -34.50
C SER A 313 31.78 -19.70 -34.91
N ASN A 314 31.94 -19.06 -36.08
CA ASN A 314 33.24 -18.56 -36.55
C ASN A 314 33.41 -17.03 -36.36
N GLY A 315 32.48 -16.38 -35.65
CA GLY A 315 32.38 -14.93 -35.56
C GLY A 315 32.04 -14.25 -36.89
N CYS A 316 31.90 -12.93 -36.85
CA CYS A 316 31.66 -12.08 -38.02
C CYS A 316 32.79 -11.05 -38.18
N PHE A 317 33.78 -11.32 -39.04
CA PHE A 317 34.89 -10.40 -39.24
C PHE A 317 34.44 -9.18 -40.06
N ASN A 318 34.65 -7.97 -39.53
CA ASN A 318 34.11 -6.72 -40.08
C ASN A 318 32.57 -6.70 -40.27
N GLY A 319 31.86 -7.54 -39.52
CA GLY A 319 30.40 -7.62 -39.52
C GLY A 319 29.80 -7.61 -38.11
N LEU A 320 28.49 -7.82 -38.05
CA LEU A 320 27.71 -8.05 -36.83
C LEU A 320 26.89 -9.32 -37.03
N CYS A 321 26.81 -10.17 -35.99
CA CYS A 321 25.92 -11.33 -36.01
C CYS A 321 24.48 -10.83 -35.81
N THR A 322 23.62 -10.97 -36.82
CA THR A 322 22.24 -10.45 -36.77
C THR A 322 21.20 -11.54 -36.56
N ALA A 323 21.55 -12.79 -36.85
CA ALA A 323 20.78 -13.99 -36.57
C ALA A 323 21.76 -15.18 -36.43
N PRO A 324 21.33 -16.35 -35.93
CA PRO A 324 22.21 -17.49 -35.72
C PRO A 324 22.93 -17.88 -37.02
N GLU A 325 24.26 -17.94 -36.99
CA GLU A 325 25.12 -18.20 -38.15
C GLU A 325 24.95 -17.22 -39.34
N VAL A 326 24.39 -16.02 -39.11
CA VAL A 326 24.17 -14.99 -40.14
C VAL A 326 24.89 -13.70 -39.75
N CYS A 327 25.90 -13.35 -40.55
CA CYS A 327 26.63 -12.08 -40.44
C CYS A 327 26.07 -11.02 -41.40
N SER A 328 25.88 -9.80 -40.89
CA SER A 328 25.65 -8.61 -41.68
C SER A 328 26.91 -7.73 -41.68
N CYS A 329 27.37 -7.31 -42.85
CA CYS A 329 28.60 -6.52 -42.96
C CYS A 329 28.40 -5.08 -42.48
N LYS A 330 29.43 -4.52 -41.84
CA LYS A 330 29.43 -3.10 -41.46
C LYS A 330 29.45 -2.21 -42.70
N PRO A 331 28.98 -0.95 -42.62
CA PRO A 331 29.06 0.00 -43.73
C PRO A 331 30.48 0.10 -44.31
N GLY A 332 30.60 0.07 -45.64
CA GLY A 332 31.89 0.08 -46.33
C GLY A 332 32.58 -1.29 -46.41
N TYR A 333 31.90 -2.36 -46.02
CA TYR A 333 32.32 -3.74 -46.23
C TYR A 333 31.23 -4.54 -46.95
N ALA A 334 31.63 -5.54 -47.72
CA ALA A 334 30.73 -6.46 -48.42
C ALA A 334 31.12 -7.92 -48.15
N MET A 335 30.18 -8.83 -48.33
CA MET A 335 30.43 -10.25 -48.14
C MET A 335 31.46 -10.73 -49.18
N GLY A 336 32.59 -11.24 -48.71
CA GLY A 336 33.65 -11.73 -49.58
C GLY A 336 33.30 -13.08 -50.24
N PRO A 337 34.04 -13.50 -51.27
CA PRO A 337 33.86 -14.80 -51.93
C PRO A 337 34.23 -15.98 -51.03
N SER A 338 34.94 -15.75 -49.92
CA SER A 338 35.42 -16.77 -48.98
C SER A 338 34.35 -17.25 -47.98
N GLY A 339 33.12 -16.76 -48.05
CA GLY A 339 31.97 -17.28 -47.30
C GLY A 339 31.33 -16.28 -46.32
N ASN A 340 30.26 -16.73 -45.66
CA ASN A 340 29.28 -15.91 -44.93
C ASN A 340 29.80 -15.18 -43.67
N ASN A 341 31.05 -15.39 -43.26
CA ASN A 341 31.55 -14.95 -41.95
C ASN A 341 32.68 -13.91 -42.02
N LYS A 342 33.10 -13.53 -43.24
CA LYS A 342 34.16 -12.55 -43.48
C LYS A 342 33.70 -11.46 -44.44
N CYS A 343 33.62 -10.25 -43.93
CA CYS A 343 33.33 -9.06 -44.72
C CYS A 343 34.64 -8.41 -45.18
N GLU A 344 34.78 -8.25 -46.48
CA GLU A 344 35.92 -7.62 -47.14
C GLU A 344 35.62 -6.13 -47.36
N ALA A 345 36.67 -5.29 -47.33
CA ALA A 345 36.51 -3.85 -47.48
C ALA A 345 36.06 -3.50 -48.89
N THR A 346 35.15 -2.53 -48.99
CA THR A 346 34.64 -2.02 -50.25
C THR A 346 35.26 -0.66 -50.53
N CYS A 347 35.85 -0.51 -51.73
CA CYS A 347 36.36 0.75 -52.25
C CYS A 347 35.53 1.17 -53.46
N GLU A 348 35.10 2.44 -53.52
CA GLU A 348 34.31 3.00 -54.63
C GLU A 348 35.08 3.01 -55.97
N ARG A 349 36.41 3.08 -55.90
CA ARG A 349 37.33 2.98 -57.03
C ARG A 349 38.38 1.91 -56.75
N PRO A 350 38.87 1.20 -57.77
CA PRO A 350 39.90 0.18 -57.58
C PRO A 350 41.22 0.83 -57.15
N CYS A 351 41.90 0.21 -56.19
CA CYS A 351 43.22 0.63 -55.73
C CYS A 351 44.29 0.27 -56.79
N LEU A 352 45.00 1.25 -57.33
CA LEU A 352 46.06 1.02 -58.32
C LEU A 352 47.38 0.70 -57.59
N ASN A 353 47.93 -0.49 -57.85
CA ASN A 353 49.13 -1.01 -57.17
C ASN A 353 48.99 -1.08 -55.63
N GLY A 354 47.78 -1.39 -55.14
CA GLY A 354 47.51 -1.60 -53.72
C GLY A 354 46.26 -2.45 -53.50
N ASP A 355 46.03 -2.80 -52.24
CA ASP A 355 44.88 -3.59 -51.78
C ASP A 355 43.89 -2.71 -51.01
N CYS A 356 42.58 -2.95 -51.17
CA CYS A 356 41.55 -2.30 -50.36
C CYS A 356 41.54 -2.94 -48.96
N THR A 357 42.14 -2.27 -47.98
CA THR A 357 42.31 -2.81 -46.61
C THR A 357 41.31 -2.24 -45.61
N GLY A 358 40.56 -1.21 -45.98
CA GLY A 358 39.49 -0.60 -45.20
C GLY A 358 38.49 0.15 -46.10
N PRO A 359 37.36 0.65 -45.57
CA PRO A 359 36.36 1.37 -46.34
C PRO A 359 36.99 2.54 -47.08
N ASN A 360 36.95 2.51 -48.42
CA ASN A 360 37.61 3.51 -49.27
C ASN A 360 39.09 3.79 -48.89
N THR A 361 39.80 2.79 -48.36
CA THR A 361 41.19 2.92 -47.88
C THR A 361 42.08 1.89 -48.58
N CYS A 362 43.01 2.38 -49.39
CA CYS A 362 43.99 1.56 -50.12
C CYS A 362 45.34 1.48 -49.37
N THR A 363 45.89 0.28 -49.27
CA THR A 363 47.27 0.06 -48.81
C THR A 363 48.14 -0.31 -50.01
N CYS A 364 49.15 0.51 -50.30
CA CYS A 364 50.06 0.30 -51.42
C CYS A 364 50.88 -1.00 -51.27
N HIS A 365 51.11 -1.68 -52.39
CA HIS A 365 52.04 -2.81 -52.43
C HIS A 365 53.49 -2.35 -52.17
N ARG A 366 54.37 -3.30 -51.85
CA ARG A 366 55.80 -3.00 -51.64
C ARG A 366 56.41 -2.27 -52.85
N GLY A 367 57.04 -1.13 -52.58
CA GLY A 367 57.67 -0.28 -53.60
C GLY A 367 56.81 0.86 -54.13
N TYR A 368 55.54 0.93 -53.71
CA TYR A 368 54.61 2.01 -54.05
C TYR A 368 54.32 2.89 -52.82
N VAL A 369 54.06 4.17 -53.07
CA VAL A 369 53.67 5.16 -52.05
C VAL A 369 52.31 5.74 -52.41
N LEU A 370 51.53 6.13 -51.40
CA LEU A 370 50.20 6.70 -51.60
C LEU A 370 50.33 8.05 -52.31
N ASP A 371 49.51 8.30 -53.33
CA ASP A 371 49.46 9.57 -54.03
C ASP A 371 48.76 10.62 -53.16
N GLU A 372 49.36 11.81 -53.02
CA GLU A 372 48.86 12.90 -52.17
C GLU A 372 47.52 13.50 -52.67
N THR A 373 47.18 13.26 -53.93
CA THR A 373 45.99 13.79 -54.60
C THR A 373 44.92 12.74 -54.90
N ASN A 374 45.32 11.47 -55.05
CA ASN A 374 44.41 10.37 -55.30
C ASN A 374 44.70 9.18 -54.37
N GLN A 375 43.79 8.94 -53.44
CA GLN A 375 43.90 7.85 -52.46
C GLN A 375 43.61 6.44 -53.01
N PHE A 376 43.27 6.32 -54.31
CA PHE A 376 42.93 5.06 -55.00
C PHE A 376 43.95 4.70 -56.07
#